data_AF-A0A2U2IYU7-F1
#
_entry.id   AF-A0A2U2IYU7-F1
#
_cell.length_a   1.000
_cell.length_b   1.000
_cell.length_c   1.000
_cell.angle_alpha   90.00
_cell.angle_beta   90.00
_cell.angle_gamma   90.00
#
_symmetry.space_group_name_H-M   'P 1'
#
loop_
_entity.id
_entity.type
_entity.pdbx_description
1 polymer ?
#
loop_
_entity_poly.entity_id
_entity_poly.type
_entity_poly.pdbx_seq_one_letter_code
_entity_poly.pdbx_strand_id
1 'polypeptide(L)'
;MTTTDMDRDTDTGRNGRMSAAKDRVRERTSAARERAGDAYSSARERASQAYGSARENASYARQRTAQGIDANPAAALIGGLALGALIGAILPRTRREEELFGDYGRRVNERAREAALAARDAGTSKLDELGFNRETAKQKLDELTSSAGEAARSSATAAKQTLKRTPTQ
;
A
#
# COMPACT_ATOMS: atom_id res chain seq x y z
N MET A 1 -34.28 -3.98 -66.31
CA MET A 1 -32.82 -4.04 -66.03
C MET A 1 -32.58 -3.36 -64.69
N THR A 2 -31.72 -3.95 -63.85
CA THR A 2 -31.13 -3.45 -62.58
C THR A 2 -32.03 -3.20 -61.35
N THR A 3 -31.90 -4.05 -60.31
CA THR A 3 -31.33 -3.67 -58.99
C THR A 3 -31.69 -4.70 -57.89
N THR A 4 -31.01 -5.85 -57.76
CA THR A 4 -31.18 -6.70 -56.54
C THR A 4 -30.02 -7.67 -56.24
N ASP A 5 -28.80 -7.48 -56.76
CA ASP A 5 -27.74 -8.51 -56.59
C ASP A 5 -26.41 -8.00 -56.03
N MET A 6 -26.44 -7.02 -55.11
CA MET A 6 -25.20 -6.48 -54.51
C MET A 6 -25.09 -6.63 -52.97
N ASP A 7 -26.10 -7.13 -52.26
CA ASP A 7 -26.13 -7.10 -50.78
C ASP A 7 -25.70 -8.40 -50.06
N ARG A 8 -25.40 -9.50 -50.76
CA ARG A 8 -25.19 -10.82 -50.11
C ARG A 8 -23.73 -11.16 -49.75
N ASP A 9 -22.74 -10.45 -50.28
CA ASP A 9 -21.31 -10.74 -50.02
C ASP A 9 -20.69 -9.94 -48.85
N THR A 10 -21.42 -9.00 -48.26
CA THR A 10 -20.89 -8.13 -47.19
C THR A 10 -21.01 -8.75 -45.78
N ASP A 11 -21.84 -9.77 -45.59
CA ASP A 11 -22.10 -10.39 -44.28
C ASP A 11 -21.05 -11.44 -43.89
N THR A 12 -20.59 -12.25 -44.86
CA THR A 12 -19.62 -13.33 -44.64
C THR A 12 -18.22 -12.80 -44.28
N GLY A 13 -17.80 -11.70 -44.90
CA GLY A 13 -16.51 -11.04 -44.60
C GLY A 13 -16.50 -10.28 -43.26
N ARG A 14 -17.66 -9.81 -42.80
CA ARG A 14 -17.83 -9.15 -41.49
C ARG A 14 -17.75 -10.16 -40.35
N ASN A 15 -18.43 -11.30 -40.49
CA ASN A 15 -18.44 -12.35 -39.47
C ASN A 15 -17.08 -13.05 -39.29
N GLY A 16 -16.31 -13.23 -40.37
CA GLY A 16 -14.94 -13.76 -40.30
C GLY A 16 -13.96 -12.84 -39.55
N ARG A 17 -14.03 -11.52 -39.82
CA ARG A 17 -13.19 -10.53 -39.12
C ARG A 17 -13.59 -10.34 -37.66
N MET A 18 -14.89 -10.44 -37.36
CA MET A 18 -15.42 -10.34 -36.00
C MET A 18 -15.06 -11.55 -35.15
N SER A 19 -14.98 -12.75 -35.74
CA SER A 19 -14.51 -13.96 -35.04
C SER A 19 -13.02 -13.90 -34.75
N ALA A 20 -12.19 -13.53 -35.74
CA ALA A 20 -10.75 -13.34 -35.53
C ALA A 20 -10.42 -12.25 -34.49
N ALA A 21 -11.23 -11.19 -34.42
CA ALA A 21 -11.12 -10.17 -33.39
C ALA A 21 -11.48 -10.71 -31.99
N LYS A 22 -12.55 -11.50 -31.88
CA LYS A 22 -12.96 -12.14 -30.62
C LYS A 22 -11.92 -13.15 -30.13
N ASP A 23 -11.33 -13.93 -31.03
CA ASP A 23 -10.31 -14.93 -30.67
C ASP A 23 -9.06 -14.26 -30.10
N ARG A 24 -8.56 -13.18 -30.73
CA ARG A 24 -7.43 -12.40 -30.17
C ARG A 24 -7.76 -11.76 -28.82
N VAL A 25 -8.98 -11.25 -28.65
CA VAL A 25 -9.41 -10.66 -27.37
C VAL A 25 -9.47 -11.74 -26.28
N ARG A 26 -9.99 -12.93 -26.61
CA ARG A 26 -10.09 -14.05 -25.68
C ARG A 26 -8.70 -14.56 -25.27
N GLU A 27 -7.78 -14.70 -26.22
CA GLU A 27 -6.39 -15.11 -25.96
C GLU A 27 -5.66 -14.11 -25.05
N ARG A 28 -5.75 -12.80 -25.36
CA ARG A 28 -5.15 -11.75 -24.51
C ARG A 28 -5.78 -11.70 -23.11
N THR A 29 -7.08 -11.94 -23.03
CA THR A 29 -7.80 -11.97 -21.74
C THR A 29 -7.35 -13.18 -20.90
N SER A 30 -7.20 -14.35 -21.51
CA SER A 30 -6.67 -15.55 -20.83
C SER A 30 -5.24 -15.32 -20.33
N ALA A 31 -4.37 -14.78 -21.18
CA ALA A 31 -2.97 -14.53 -20.83
C ALA A 31 -2.79 -13.42 -19.78
N ALA A 32 -3.72 -12.45 -19.71
CA ALA A 32 -3.75 -11.44 -18.65
C ALA A 32 -4.25 -12.02 -17.33
N ARG A 33 -5.27 -12.90 -17.39
CA ARG A 33 -5.84 -13.55 -16.21
C ARG A 33 -4.87 -14.52 -15.56
N GLU A 34 -4.10 -15.24 -16.36
CA GLU A 34 -3.05 -16.14 -15.91
C GLU A 34 -1.93 -15.37 -15.18
N ARG A 35 -1.37 -14.32 -15.80
CA ARG A 35 -0.36 -13.45 -15.16
C ARG A 35 -0.87 -12.79 -13.88
N ALA A 36 -2.14 -12.36 -13.86
CA ALA A 36 -2.76 -11.80 -12.67
C ALA A 36 -2.92 -12.87 -11.57
N GLY A 37 -3.28 -14.10 -11.94
CA GLY A 37 -3.37 -15.24 -11.02
C GLY A 37 -2.02 -15.59 -10.41
N ASP A 38 -0.95 -15.60 -11.20
CA ASP A 38 0.41 -15.90 -10.72
C ASP A 38 0.94 -14.80 -9.80
N ALA A 39 0.76 -13.53 -10.18
CA ALA A 39 1.15 -12.39 -9.37
C ALA A 39 0.39 -12.37 -8.02
N TYR A 40 -0.91 -12.65 -8.06
CA TYR A 40 -1.74 -12.72 -6.87
C TYR A 40 -1.36 -13.90 -5.97
N SER A 41 -1.14 -15.08 -6.53
CA SER A 41 -0.75 -16.28 -5.78
C SER A 41 0.61 -16.07 -5.10
N SER A 42 1.57 -15.50 -5.84
CA SER A 42 2.90 -15.16 -5.31
C SER A 42 2.84 -14.09 -4.21
N ALA A 43 1.96 -13.10 -4.34
CA ALA A 43 1.75 -12.08 -3.31
C ALA A 43 1.10 -12.68 -2.06
N ARG A 44 0.09 -13.53 -2.25
CA ARG A 44 -0.62 -14.23 -1.16
C ARG A 44 0.29 -15.18 -0.41
N GLU A 45 1.15 -15.90 -1.10
CA GLU A 45 2.12 -16.81 -0.49
C GLU A 45 3.13 -16.04 0.37
N ARG A 46 3.71 -14.96 -0.16
CA ARG A 46 4.59 -14.07 0.61
C ARG A 46 3.90 -13.46 1.82
N ALA A 47 2.65 -13.02 1.65
CA ALA A 47 1.84 -12.49 2.75
C ALA A 47 1.58 -13.57 3.81
N SER A 48 1.27 -14.81 3.42
CA SER A 48 1.01 -15.91 4.34
C SER A 48 2.26 -16.31 5.14
N GLN A 49 3.43 -16.35 4.50
CA GLN A 49 4.71 -16.63 5.16
C GLN A 49 5.07 -15.50 6.14
N ALA A 50 4.93 -14.24 5.70
CA ALA A 50 5.13 -13.09 6.58
C ALA A 50 4.18 -13.11 7.78
N TYR A 51 2.92 -13.49 7.57
CA TYR A 51 1.92 -13.58 8.63
C TYR A 51 2.21 -14.71 9.63
N GLY A 52 2.67 -15.87 9.15
CA GLY A 52 3.10 -16.99 10.00
C GLY A 52 4.23 -16.58 10.95
N SER A 53 5.31 -16.00 10.38
CA SER A 53 6.45 -15.52 11.16
C SER A 53 6.09 -14.34 12.08
N ALA A 54 5.19 -13.45 11.64
CA ALA A 54 4.72 -12.35 12.47
C ALA A 54 3.93 -12.86 13.68
N ARG A 55 3.09 -13.88 13.52
CA ARG A 55 2.29 -14.45 14.62
C ARG A 55 3.16 -15.09 15.70
N GLU A 56 4.19 -15.81 15.29
CA GLU A 56 5.16 -16.42 16.21
C GLU A 56 5.93 -15.35 16.99
N ASN A 57 6.46 -14.35 16.29
CA ASN A 57 7.20 -13.23 16.90
C ASN A 57 6.30 -12.28 17.73
N ALA A 58 5.02 -12.15 17.38
CA ALA A 58 4.09 -11.29 18.11
C ALA A 58 3.86 -11.78 19.54
N SER A 59 3.97 -13.08 19.80
CA SER A 59 3.84 -13.66 21.14
C SER A 59 4.95 -13.15 22.07
N TYR A 60 6.20 -13.19 21.58
CA TYR A 60 7.37 -12.68 22.27
C TYR A 60 7.37 -11.15 22.39
N ALA A 61 6.94 -10.45 21.34
CA ALA A 61 6.82 -9.00 21.35
C ALA A 61 5.78 -8.54 22.37
N ARG A 62 4.58 -9.14 22.42
CA ARG A 62 3.53 -8.78 23.39
C ARG A 62 4.01 -8.85 24.83
N GLN A 63 4.75 -9.89 25.19
CA GLN A 63 5.23 -10.07 26.57
C GLN A 63 6.29 -9.02 26.97
N ARG A 64 7.14 -8.58 26.03
CA ARG A 64 8.09 -7.48 26.24
C ARG A 64 7.44 -6.09 26.15
N THR A 65 6.48 -5.92 25.25
CA THR A 65 5.77 -4.66 25.05
C THR A 65 4.88 -4.33 26.26
N ALA A 66 4.24 -5.32 26.88
CA ALA A 66 3.49 -5.12 28.12
C ALA A 66 4.36 -4.58 29.27
N GLN A 67 5.65 -4.90 29.31
CA GLN A 67 6.59 -4.37 30.31
C GLN A 67 7.27 -3.06 29.86
N GLY A 68 7.34 -2.81 28.55
CA GLY A 68 8.03 -1.66 27.96
C GLY A 68 7.16 -0.42 27.69
N ILE A 69 5.84 -0.58 27.54
CA ILE A 69 4.91 0.56 27.33
C ILE A 69 4.94 1.51 28.53
N ASP A 70 5.00 0.97 29.75
CA ASP A 70 5.09 1.78 30.98
C ASP A 70 6.43 2.50 31.12
N ALA A 71 7.49 1.99 30.48
CA ALA A 71 8.84 2.53 30.59
C ALA A 71 9.10 3.71 29.63
N ASN A 72 8.40 3.78 28.49
CA ASN A 72 8.61 4.86 27.53
C ASN A 72 7.36 5.15 26.66
N PRO A 73 6.48 6.08 27.08
CA PRO A 73 5.29 6.44 26.32
C PRO A 73 5.62 7.04 24.94
N ALA A 74 6.77 7.69 24.77
CA ALA A 74 7.19 8.24 23.48
C ALA A 74 7.53 7.13 22.47
N ALA A 75 8.14 6.03 22.92
CA ALA A 75 8.42 4.88 22.06
C ALA A 75 7.14 4.19 21.59
N ALA A 76 6.10 4.12 22.44
CA ALA A 76 4.79 3.60 22.06
C ALA A 76 4.12 4.47 20.97
N LEU A 77 4.20 5.80 21.10
CA LEU A 77 3.67 6.72 20.08
C LEU A 77 4.39 6.58 18.73
N ILE A 78 5.73 6.59 18.74
CA ILE A 78 6.54 6.43 17.52
C ILE A 78 6.28 5.06 16.88
N GLY A 79 6.26 3.99 17.69
CA GLY A 79 5.99 2.64 17.21
C GLY A 79 4.59 2.48 16.62
N GLY A 80 3.58 3.08 17.27
CA GLY A 80 2.20 3.10 16.78
C GLY A 80 2.05 3.86 15.46
N LEU A 81 2.71 5.02 15.32
CA LEU A 81 2.71 5.79 14.08
C LEU A 81 3.43 5.05 12.95
N ALA A 82 4.61 4.48 13.22
CA ALA A 82 5.35 3.73 12.23
C ALA A 82 4.55 2.50 11.74
N LEU A 83 3.97 1.74 12.66
CA LEU A 83 3.13 0.59 12.32
C LEU A 83 1.87 1.01 11.55
N GLY A 84 1.20 2.08 12.00
CA GLY A 84 0.02 2.62 11.33
C GLY A 84 0.33 3.13 9.92
N ALA A 85 1.46 3.80 9.72
CA ALA A 85 1.92 4.26 8.42
C ALA A 85 2.26 3.09 7.49
N LEU A 86 2.90 2.03 8.00
CA LEU A 86 3.18 0.82 7.22
C LEU A 86 1.87 0.15 6.77
N ILE A 87 0.91 -0.04 7.68
CA ILE A 87 -0.40 -0.62 7.34
C ILE A 87 -1.15 0.27 6.34
N GLY A 88 -1.17 1.58 6.57
CA GLY A 88 -1.82 2.54 5.69
C GLY A 88 -1.18 2.65 4.31
N ALA A 89 0.14 2.50 4.20
CA ALA A 89 0.86 2.51 2.92
C ALA A 89 0.65 1.20 2.13
N ILE A 90 0.43 0.07 2.81
CA ILE A 90 0.19 -1.23 2.20
C ILE A 90 -1.26 -1.37 1.72
N LEU A 91 -2.22 -0.62 2.28
CA LEU A 91 -3.61 -0.59 1.81
C LEU A 91 -3.77 0.40 0.64
N PRO A 92 -3.74 -0.04 -0.64
CA PRO A 92 -4.11 0.82 -1.76
C PRO A 92 -5.60 1.20 -1.64
N ARG A 93 -5.94 2.47 -1.83
CA ARG A 93 -7.34 2.89 -2.01
C ARG A 93 -7.93 2.11 -3.19
N THR A 94 -8.78 1.13 -2.93
CA THR A 94 -9.29 0.27 -4.01
C THR A 94 -10.53 0.91 -4.64
N ARG A 95 -10.58 1.03 -5.97
CA ARG A 95 -11.76 1.58 -6.68
C ARG A 95 -13.04 0.74 -6.44
N ARG A 96 -12.86 -0.53 -6.08
CA ARG A 96 -13.96 -1.41 -5.66
C ARG A 96 -14.55 -1.05 -4.30
N GLU A 97 -13.78 -0.43 -3.40
CA GLU A 97 -14.36 0.14 -2.18
C GLU A 97 -15.22 1.36 -2.48
N GLU A 98 -14.86 2.15 -3.49
CA GLU A 98 -15.62 3.34 -3.88
C GLU A 98 -16.98 2.97 -4.53
N GLU A 99 -17.02 1.87 -5.29
CA GLU A 99 -18.25 1.34 -5.89
C GLU A 99 -19.12 0.53 -4.90
N LEU A 100 -18.53 -0.26 -3.99
CA LEU A 100 -19.28 -1.12 -3.05
C LEU A 100 -19.56 -0.47 -1.69
N PHE A 101 -18.68 0.42 -1.23
CA PHE A 101 -18.80 1.14 0.03
C PHE A 101 -19.06 2.63 -0.18
N GLY A 102 -19.51 3.09 -1.35
CA GLY A 102 -19.65 4.52 -1.68
C GLY A 102 -20.22 5.41 -0.57
N ASP A 103 -21.31 5.01 0.10
CA ASP A 103 -21.89 5.78 1.21
C ASP A 103 -21.27 5.44 2.58
N TYR A 104 -21.03 4.16 2.85
CA TYR A 104 -20.51 3.69 4.14
C TYR A 104 -19.03 4.02 4.34
N GLY A 105 -18.23 3.84 3.29
CA GLY A 105 -16.83 4.22 3.21
C GLY A 105 -16.63 5.73 3.30
N ARG A 106 -17.53 6.55 2.72
CA ARG A 106 -17.52 8.01 2.95
C ARG A 106 -17.73 8.35 4.41
N ARG A 107 -18.74 7.78 5.07
CA ARG A 107 -19.00 8.01 6.51
C ARG A 107 -17.84 7.54 7.39
N VAL A 108 -17.22 6.41 7.06
CA VAL A 108 -16.04 5.92 7.79
C VAL A 108 -14.84 6.85 7.56
N ASN A 109 -14.61 7.31 6.34
CA ASN A 109 -13.54 8.24 6.02
C ASN A 109 -13.75 9.61 6.69
N GLU A 110 -14.98 10.14 6.67
CA GLU A 110 -15.37 11.36 7.36
C GLU A 110 -15.11 11.24 8.86
N ARG A 111 -15.57 10.16 9.51
CA ARG A 111 -15.29 9.92 10.93
C ARG A 111 -13.80 9.77 11.24
N ALA A 112 -13.06 9.06 10.37
CA ALA A 112 -11.62 8.93 10.52
C ALA A 112 -10.91 10.28 10.39
N ARG A 113 -11.35 11.12 9.46
CA ARG A 113 -10.82 12.47 9.25
C ARG A 113 -11.18 13.39 10.42
N GLU A 114 -12.41 13.36 10.90
CA GLU A 114 -12.86 14.10 12.09
C GLU A 114 -12.06 13.69 13.32
N ALA A 115 -11.88 12.39 13.57
CA ALA A 115 -11.07 11.89 14.67
C ALA A 115 -9.60 12.32 14.53
N ALA A 116 -9.03 12.27 13.32
CA ALA A 116 -7.67 12.73 13.07
C ALA A 116 -7.51 14.24 13.29
N LEU A 117 -8.49 15.06 12.88
CA LEU A 117 -8.52 16.50 13.12
C LEU A 117 -8.63 16.80 14.62
N ALA A 118 -9.54 16.15 15.33
CA ALA A 118 -9.70 16.31 16.77
C ALA A 118 -8.43 15.92 17.55
N ALA A 119 -7.81 14.79 17.18
CA ALA A 119 -6.55 14.35 17.78
C ALA A 119 -5.41 15.34 17.50
N ARG A 120 -5.31 15.86 16.26
CA ARG A 120 -4.36 16.92 15.90
C ARG A 120 -4.58 18.14 16.78
N ASP A 121 -5.82 18.63 16.87
CA ASP A 121 -6.13 19.88 17.56
C ASP A 121 -5.80 19.76 19.05
N ALA A 122 -6.25 18.69 19.70
CA ALA A 122 -5.90 18.39 21.10
C ALA A 122 -4.39 18.25 21.30
N GLY A 123 -3.70 17.57 20.38
CA GLY A 123 -2.24 17.44 20.42
C GLY A 123 -1.53 18.78 20.29
N THR A 124 -1.94 19.63 19.36
CA THR A 124 -1.35 20.96 19.17
C THR A 124 -1.59 21.86 20.37
N SER A 125 -2.78 21.85 20.97
CA SER A 125 -3.04 22.62 22.20
C SER A 125 -2.14 22.17 23.35
N LYS A 126 -1.92 20.86 23.52
CA LYS A 126 -1.01 20.34 24.56
C LYS A 126 0.45 20.65 24.27
N LEU A 127 0.87 20.64 23.01
CA LEU A 127 2.21 21.04 22.63
C LEU A 127 2.45 22.53 22.86
N ASP A 128 1.48 23.38 22.52
CA ASP A 128 1.54 24.82 22.79
C ASP A 128 1.58 25.11 24.30
N GLU A 129 0.78 24.40 25.12
CA GLU A 129 0.83 24.47 26.59
C GLU A 129 2.22 24.09 27.16
N LEU A 130 2.92 23.15 26.51
CA LEU A 130 4.26 22.71 26.88
C LEU A 130 5.38 23.59 26.28
N GLY A 131 5.02 24.68 25.59
CA GLY A 131 5.96 25.61 24.96
C GLY A 131 6.59 25.08 23.66
N PHE A 132 6.05 24.01 23.10
CA PHE A 132 6.54 23.37 21.89
C PHE A 132 5.85 23.94 20.65
N ASN A 133 6.40 25.03 20.10
CA ASN A 133 5.80 25.68 18.95
C ASN A 133 6.09 24.94 17.63
N ARG A 134 5.30 25.28 16.60
CA ARG A 134 5.37 24.72 15.25
C ARG A 134 6.75 24.86 14.59
N GLU A 135 7.49 25.91 14.89
CA GLU A 135 8.80 26.20 14.30
C GLU A 135 9.88 25.29 14.90
N THR A 136 9.87 25.11 16.23
CA THR A 136 10.78 24.18 16.91
C THR A 136 10.48 22.73 16.55
N ALA A 137 9.19 22.39 16.37
CA ALA A 137 8.78 21.07 15.90
C ALA A 137 9.29 20.80 14.47
N LYS A 138 9.17 21.77 13.56
CA LYS A 138 9.72 21.68 12.20
C LYS A 138 11.24 21.52 12.20
N GLN A 139 11.95 22.31 12.99
CA GLN A 139 13.42 22.22 13.08
C GLN A 139 13.86 20.83 13.55
N LYS A 140 13.24 20.30 14.62
CA LYS A 140 13.55 18.94 15.08
C LYS A 140 13.14 17.88 14.08
N LEU A 141 12.04 18.08 13.34
CA LEU A 141 11.64 17.17 12.27
C LEU A 141 12.64 17.18 11.11
N ASP A 142 13.12 18.36 10.69
CA ASP A 142 14.12 18.52 9.64
C ASP A 142 15.46 17.90 10.06
N GLU A 143 15.88 18.08 11.31
CA GLU A 143 17.07 17.46 11.89
C GLU A 143 16.93 15.93 11.96
N LEU A 144 15.76 15.43 12.39
CA LEU A 144 15.45 14.00 12.37
C LEU A 144 15.39 13.43 10.96
N THR A 145 14.86 14.18 10.00
CA THR A 145 14.78 13.74 8.59
C THR A 145 16.14 13.74 7.94
N SER A 146 17.00 14.73 8.23
CA SER A 146 18.38 14.78 7.74
C SER A 146 19.21 13.66 8.35
N SER A 147 19.16 13.47 9.67
CA SER A 147 19.87 12.39 10.36
C SER A 147 19.37 11.00 9.96
N ALA A 148 18.06 10.79 9.84
CA ALA A 148 17.49 9.55 9.32
C ALA A 148 17.87 9.34 7.86
N GLY A 149 17.90 10.40 7.04
CA GLY A 149 18.33 10.35 5.64
C GLY A 149 19.80 9.97 5.49
N GLU A 150 20.68 10.50 6.33
CA GLU A 150 22.10 10.15 6.39
C GLU A 150 22.33 8.73 6.91
N ALA A 151 21.64 8.33 7.99
CA ALA A 151 21.69 6.97 8.51
C ALA A 151 21.14 5.95 7.51
N ALA A 152 20.04 6.25 6.82
CA ALA A 152 19.48 5.44 5.76
C ALA A 152 20.41 5.35 4.56
N ARG A 153 21.04 6.46 4.13
CA ARG A 153 22.05 6.46 3.06
C ARG A 153 23.28 5.65 3.44
N SER A 154 23.80 5.80 4.66
CA SER A 154 24.94 5.02 5.17
C SER A 154 24.62 3.52 5.21
N SER A 155 23.46 3.16 5.77
CA SER A 155 22.96 1.79 5.81
C SER A 155 22.72 1.21 4.41
N ALA A 156 22.16 2.00 3.50
CA ALA A 156 21.95 1.60 2.10
C ALA A 156 23.27 1.47 1.34
N THR A 157 24.30 2.26 1.66
CA THR A 157 25.62 2.16 1.03
C THR A 157 26.40 0.96 1.55
N ALA A 158 26.31 0.67 2.85
CA ALA A 158 26.84 -0.56 3.45
C ALA A 158 26.15 -1.80 2.86
N ALA A 159 24.82 -1.82 2.78
CA ALA A 159 24.05 -2.90 2.15
C ALA A 159 24.35 -3.05 0.65
N LYS A 160 24.53 -1.95 -0.08
CA LYS A 160 24.96 -2.00 -1.50
C LYS A 160 26.37 -2.56 -1.65
N GLN A 161 27.28 -2.27 -0.72
CA GLN A 161 28.64 -2.83 -0.73
C GLN A 161 28.68 -4.31 -0.35
N THR A 162 27.81 -4.78 0.55
CA THR A 162 27.69 -6.21 0.84
C THR A 162 27.08 -6.97 -0.34
N LEU A 163 26.04 -6.43 -0.98
CA LEU A 163 25.45 -7.00 -2.20
C LEU A 163 26.43 -7.05 -3.39
N LYS A 164 27.33 -6.06 -3.50
CA LYS A 164 28.38 -6.04 -4.54
C LYS A 164 29.56 -6.97 -4.20
N ARG A 165 29.62 -7.51 -2.98
CA ARG A 165 30.70 -8.38 -2.48
C ARG A 165 30.28 -9.83 -2.24
N THR A 166 29.05 -10.22 -2.54
CA THR A 166 28.66 -11.64 -2.57
C THR A 166 28.85 -12.18 -3.99
N PRO A 167 30.03 -12.74 -4.35
CA PRO A 167 30.10 -13.65 -5.47
C PRO A 167 29.21 -14.85 -5.10
N THR A 168 28.29 -15.14 -5.99
CA THR A 168 27.53 -16.37 -6.03
C THR A 168 28.52 -17.54 -5.98
N GLN A 169 28.57 -18.24 -4.85
CA GLN A 169 29.19 -19.55 -4.72
C GLN A 169 28.09 -20.59 -4.80
#